data_AF-A0AAE1Q2F7-F1
#
_entry.id   AF-A0AAE1Q2F7-F1
#
_cell.length_a   1.000
_cell.length_b   1.000
_cell.length_c   1.000
_cell.angle_alpha   90.00
_cell.angle_beta   90.00
_cell.angle_gamma   90.00
#
_symmetry.space_group_name_H-M   'P 1'
#
loop_
_entity.id
_entity.type
_entity.pdbx_description
1 polymer ?
#
loop_
_entity_poly.entity_id
_entity_poly.type
_entity_poly.pdbx_seq_one_letter_code
_entity_poly.pdbx_strand_id
1 'polypeptide(L)'
;MEFASQKVEEVQVGSQGNSSLTNFNGKIIPDTSLDKGMGESKLEDKSEEKIKQEDKGKEECKQENQGTDKGKRIEDEVGERKRKSSDEELRKFNRKVPEERSAVKKDQIEEHFDRLPWVLGALSRILNLGIQYGPQFAPVSIPLRRRMQTFAVLFWMSTFLFMGAGSLILLLYLFFYTQYWWVSLCYLTWFLGDRSVCNRGGRRIEWVRRWTLWRHYKDFFPAHLIKTAELDPSKNYIMGYHPHGILSAGGFCHFATEGSQFSKIFPGFTPHLLTLEGHFLLPIYREFFMATGAVSATRESMDYLLGQEGGGRALCLVVGGARESLDCHPALVTLHLNKRKGFCKMALRHGASLIPMYSFGENEIYEQVNNPPGSLVRTIQDTLQRVIGLAPCLFVGRGVFQYSFGIVPYRKPIYTVVGAPIDVPLVKNPTKEQIVALHETYVNAVQDLYNKYKHKYSEFPEAEMKIV
;
A
#
# COMPACT_ATOMS: atom_id res chain seq x y z
N MET A 1 -35.42 3.46 -26.88
CA MET A 1 -36.00 2.57 -25.85
C MET A 1 -35.27 2.85 -24.56
N GLU A 2 -36.07 3.20 -23.55
CA GLU A 2 -35.72 3.73 -22.23
C GLU A 2 -34.63 2.94 -21.51
N PHE A 3 -33.79 3.62 -20.72
CA PHE A 3 -33.47 3.15 -19.37
C PHE A 3 -33.31 4.33 -18.42
N ALA A 4 -33.99 4.18 -17.29
CA ALA A 4 -34.40 5.20 -16.35
C ALA A 4 -33.29 5.64 -15.37
N SER A 5 -33.40 6.91 -15.00
CA SER A 5 -32.67 7.58 -13.92
C SER A 5 -33.46 7.43 -12.62
N GLN A 6 -32.82 7.03 -11.52
CA GLN A 6 -33.40 7.12 -10.18
C GLN A 6 -32.55 8.05 -9.30
N LYS A 7 -33.13 9.22 -9.03
CA LYS A 7 -32.77 10.13 -7.94
C LYS A 7 -33.30 9.56 -6.62
N VAL A 8 -32.55 9.77 -5.55
CA VAL A 8 -32.98 9.51 -4.17
C VAL A 8 -33.41 10.85 -3.55
N GLU A 9 -34.63 10.88 -3.01
CA GLU A 9 -35.22 11.99 -2.25
C GLU A 9 -34.65 12.08 -0.83
N GLU A 10 -34.39 13.32 -0.40
CA GLU A 10 -34.17 13.71 0.99
C GLU A 10 -35.52 13.81 1.72
N VAL A 11 -35.61 13.21 2.91
CA VAL A 11 -36.71 13.45 3.85
C VAL A 11 -36.17 14.23 5.03
N GLN A 12 -36.67 15.44 5.18
CA GLN A 12 -36.47 16.38 6.28
C GLN A 12 -37.57 16.17 7.32
N VAL A 13 -37.22 16.01 8.61
CA VAL A 13 -38.15 16.22 9.74
C VAL A 13 -37.39 16.89 10.88
N GLY A 14 -37.70 18.16 11.14
CA GLY A 14 -37.53 18.80 12.47
C GLY A 14 -38.72 18.41 13.38
N SER A 15 -38.79 18.68 14.68
CA SER A 15 -38.18 19.71 15.51
C SER A 15 -38.59 19.48 16.98
N GLN A 16 -37.95 20.24 17.89
CA GLN A 16 -38.43 20.70 19.22
C GLN A 16 -38.38 19.78 20.46
N GLY A 17 -37.79 20.34 21.54
CA GLY A 17 -38.57 20.57 22.77
C GLY A 17 -37.99 20.14 24.13
N ASN A 18 -37.22 21.05 24.75
CA ASN A 18 -37.27 21.50 26.16
C ASN A 18 -37.06 20.60 27.42
N SER A 19 -36.31 21.22 28.36
CA SER A 19 -36.55 21.38 29.82
C SER A 19 -35.89 20.44 30.87
N SER A 20 -34.78 20.93 31.46
CA SER A 20 -34.57 21.37 32.86
C SER A 20 -35.05 20.59 34.12
N LEU A 21 -34.15 20.61 35.14
CA LEU A 21 -34.34 20.71 36.62
C LEU A 21 -34.29 19.45 37.53
N THR A 22 -33.16 19.34 38.26
CA THR A 22 -32.98 19.22 39.74
C THR A 22 -34.02 18.54 40.64
N ASN A 23 -33.59 17.62 41.53
CA ASN A 23 -33.44 17.84 43.00
C ASN A 23 -33.14 16.56 43.82
N PHE A 24 -32.26 16.71 44.83
CA PHE A 24 -32.24 16.24 46.25
C PHE A 24 -32.88 14.88 46.64
N ASN A 25 -32.35 14.05 47.56
CA ASN A 25 -32.02 14.38 48.96
C ASN A 25 -31.44 13.18 49.77
N GLY A 26 -30.58 13.47 50.78
CA GLY A 26 -30.53 12.89 52.16
C GLY A 26 -30.02 11.44 52.40
N LYS A 27 -28.87 11.22 53.08
CA LYS A 27 -28.61 11.15 54.56
C LYS A 27 -29.10 9.84 55.23
N ILE A 28 -28.52 9.19 56.25
CA ILE A 28 -27.35 9.33 57.16
C ILE A 28 -27.27 8.01 57.98
N ILE A 29 -26.07 7.64 58.46
CA ILE A 29 -25.75 6.57 59.44
C ILE A 29 -25.99 7.06 60.88
N PRO A 30 -26.23 6.18 61.87
CA PRO A 30 -25.33 6.25 63.02
C PRO A 30 -24.91 4.89 63.60
N ASP A 31 -23.84 5.04 64.37
CA ASP A 31 -22.90 4.09 64.95
C ASP A 31 -23.19 3.88 66.46
N THR A 32 -22.34 3.09 67.13
CA THR A 32 -22.12 2.95 68.61
C THR A 32 -23.05 2.01 69.41
N SER A 33 -22.67 1.30 70.48
CA SER A 33 -21.39 0.84 71.07
C SER A 33 -21.70 0.11 72.41
N LEU A 34 -20.76 -0.74 72.90
CA LEU A 34 -20.50 -1.16 74.31
C LEU A 34 -21.48 -2.12 75.04
N ASP A 35 -20.98 -3.23 75.61
CA ASP A 35 -20.59 -3.31 77.04
C ASP A 35 -19.86 -4.65 77.42
N LYS A 36 -19.17 -4.63 78.56
CA LYS A 36 -18.22 -5.58 79.16
C LYS A 36 -18.86 -6.75 79.94
N GLY A 37 -18.07 -7.79 80.24
CA GLY A 37 -18.35 -8.71 81.37
C GLY A 37 -17.45 -9.96 81.46
N MET A 38 -16.76 -10.12 82.60
CA MET A 38 -15.73 -11.12 82.97
C MET A 38 -16.20 -12.58 83.12
N GLY A 39 -15.25 -13.54 83.03
CA GLY A 39 -15.38 -14.87 83.63
C GLY A 39 -14.33 -15.88 83.15
N GLU A 40 -13.24 -16.06 83.92
CA GLU A 40 -12.28 -17.16 83.75
C GLU A 40 -12.87 -18.51 84.20
N SER A 41 -12.64 -19.59 83.45
CA SER A 41 -11.86 -20.76 83.92
C SER A 41 -12.04 -22.01 83.03
N LYS A 42 -10.88 -22.64 82.76
CA LYS A 42 -10.64 -24.06 82.46
C LYS A 42 -11.25 -24.67 81.18
N LEU A 43 -10.38 -24.92 80.20
CA LEU A 43 -10.13 -26.25 79.62
C LEU A 43 -9.08 -26.10 78.50
N GLU A 44 -7.81 -26.15 78.88
CA GLU A 44 -6.75 -26.63 77.99
C GLU A 44 -7.08 -28.08 77.64
N ASP A 45 -7.24 -28.37 76.34
CA ASP A 45 -6.72 -29.57 75.65
C ASP A 45 -7.41 -29.74 74.27
N LYS A 46 -7.24 -28.78 73.33
CA LYS A 46 -7.66 -28.89 71.90
C LYS A 46 -6.91 -27.95 70.93
N SER A 47 -5.65 -27.58 71.21
CA SER A 47 -4.91 -26.60 70.39
C SER A 47 -3.83 -27.17 69.45
N GLU A 48 -3.54 -28.48 69.48
CA GLU A 48 -2.48 -29.05 68.63
C GLU A 48 -2.93 -29.67 67.30
N GLU A 49 -4.24 -29.89 67.08
CA GLU A 49 -4.76 -30.42 65.80
C GLU A 49 -5.20 -29.33 64.80
N LYS A 50 -5.40 -28.09 65.24
CA LYS A 50 -5.78 -26.98 64.34
C LYS A 50 -4.61 -26.28 63.65
N ILE A 51 -3.39 -26.38 64.20
CA ILE A 51 -2.20 -25.72 63.64
C ILE A 51 -1.60 -26.54 62.48
N LYS A 52 -1.81 -27.87 62.44
CA LYS A 52 -1.30 -28.74 61.36
C LYS A 52 -2.15 -28.77 60.09
N GLN A 53 -3.38 -28.23 60.12
CA GLN A 53 -4.23 -28.09 58.92
C GLN A 53 -4.10 -26.71 58.25
N GLU A 54 -3.77 -25.64 59.00
CA GLU A 54 -3.53 -24.32 58.40
C GLU A 54 -2.14 -24.17 57.75
N ASP A 55 -1.13 -24.93 58.18
CA ASP A 55 0.20 -24.92 57.54
C ASP A 55 0.25 -25.73 56.23
N LYS A 56 -0.52 -26.82 56.11
CA LYS A 56 -0.63 -27.59 54.85
C LYS A 56 -1.36 -26.80 53.75
N GLY A 57 -2.40 -26.03 54.10
CA GLY A 57 -3.08 -25.16 53.14
C GLY A 57 -2.24 -23.95 52.67
N LYS A 58 -1.30 -23.49 53.50
CA LYS A 58 -0.36 -22.40 53.13
C LYS A 58 0.83 -22.89 52.30
N GLU A 59 1.27 -24.14 52.45
CA GLU A 59 2.27 -24.75 51.57
C GLU A 59 1.71 -25.13 50.19
N GLU A 60 0.49 -25.66 50.12
CA GLU A 60 -0.17 -25.96 48.84
C GLU A 60 -0.48 -24.68 48.04
N CYS A 61 -0.95 -23.60 48.69
CA CYS A 61 -1.21 -22.31 48.04
C CYS A 61 0.08 -21.56 47.64
N LYS A 62 1.23 -21.83 48.30
CA LYS A 62 2.56 -21.33 47.88
C LYS A 62 3.14 -22.14 46.73
N GLN A 63 2.92 -23.45 46.69
CA GLN A 63 3.37 -24.31 45.58
C GLN A 63 2.54 -24.08 44.31
N GLU A 64 1.23 -23.82 44.43
CA GLU A 64 0.36 -23.45 43.30
C GLU A 64 0.72 -22.07 42.73
N ASN A 65 0.99 -21.08 43.59
CA ASN A 65 1.45 -19.74 43.16
C ASN A 65 2.87 -19.77 42.55
N GLN A 66 3.78 -20.60 43.07
CA GLN A 66 5.10 -20.79 42.45
C GLN A 66 5.04 -21.56 41.12
N GLY A 67 4.09 -22.48 40.97
CA GLY A 67 3.83 -23.22 39.73
C GLY A 67 3.24 -22.32 38.63
N THR A 68 2.32 -21.43 38.98
CA THR A 68 1.74 -20.44 38.05
C THR A 68 2.72 -19.34 37.68
N ASP A 69 3.55 -18.86 38.61
CA ASP A 69 4.57 -17.83 38.34
C ASP A 69 5.75 -18.39 37.51
N LYS A 70 6.15 -19.65 37.75
CA LYS A 70 7.09 -20.36 36.85
C LYS A 70 6.49 -20.63 35.48
N GLY A 71 5.21 -21.02 35.39
CA GLY A 71 4.51 -21.24 34.13
C GLY A 71 4.45 -19.97 33.28
N LYS A 72 4.06 -18.84 33.88
CA LYS A 72 4.06 -17.52 33.23
C LYS A 72 5.45 -17.11 32.77
N ARG A 73 6.47 -17.28 33.61
CA ARG A 73 7.85 -16.94 33.28
C ARG A 73 8.40 -17.78 32.12
N ILE A 74 8.04 -19.06 32.07
CA ILE A 74 8.42 -19.95 30.95
C ILE A 74 7.66 -19.55 29.67
N GLU A 75 6.37 -19.23 29.74
CA GLU A 75 5.60 -18.73 28.60
C GLU A 75 6.15 -17.40 28.07
N ASP A 76 6.53 -16.49 28.97
CA ASP A 76 7.16 -15.21 28.64
C ASP A 76 8.54 -15.42 28.02
N GLU A 77 9.38 -16.30 28.57
CA GLU A 77 10.70 -16.64 28.00
C GLU A 77 10.58 -17.34 26.64
N VAL A 78 9.60 -18.22 26.46
CA VAL A 78 9.31 -18.89 25.18
C VAL A 78 8.78 -17.87 24.17
N GLY A 79 7.91 -16.95 24.60
CA GLY A 79 7.41 -15.84 23.79
C GLY A 79 8.52 -14.90 23.35
N GLU A 80 9.44 -14.56 24.25
CA GLU A 80 10.58 -13.70 23.98
C GLU A 80 11.61 -14.37 23.05
N ARG A 81 11.87 -15.67 23.23
CA ARG A 81 12.70 -16.45 22.28
C ARG A 81 12.08 -16.54 20.90
N LYS A 82 10.76 -16.76 20.81
CA LYS A 82 10.03 -16.75 19.52
C LYS A 82 10.09 -15.37 18.85
N ARG A 83 9.93 -14.28 19.60
CA ARG A 83 10.07 -12.91 19.07
C ARG A 83 11.49 -12.63 18.58
N LYS A 84 12.53 -12.96 19.36
CA LYS A 84 13.93 -12.80 18.95
C LYS A 84 14.26 -13.60 17.68
N SER A 85 13.78 -14.84 17.60
CA SER A 85 13.94 -15.68 16.40
C SER A 85 13.21 -15.08 15.18
N SER A 86 12.00 -14.56 15.37
CA SER A 86 11.23 -13.91 14.30
C SER A 86 11.90 -12.62 13.83
N ASP A 87 12.44 -11.80 14.74
CA ASP A 87 13.14 -10.57 14.40
C ASP A 87 14.44 -10.84 13.64
N GLU A 88 15.16 -11.91 13.98
CA GLU A 88 16.37 -12.34 13.28
C GLU A 88 16.07 -12.85 11.86
N GLU A 89 14.98 -13.60 11.69
CA GLU A 89 14.48 -14.02 10.37
C GLU A 89 14.08 -12.82 9.51
N LEU A 90 13.34 -11.85 10.07
CA LEU A 90 12.97 -10.62 9.37
C LEU A 90 14.21 -9.79 8.96
N ARG A 91 15.23 -9.71 9.83
CA ARG A 91 16.50 -9.05 9.51
C ARG A 91 17.21 -9.70 8.33
N LYS A 92 17.13 -11.02 8.15
CA LYS A 92 17.72 -11.73 7.00
C LYS A 92 17.15 -11.24 5.66
N PHE A 93 15.84 -11.01 5.59
CA PHE A 93 15.20 -10.49 4.37
C PHE A 93 15.49 -9.00 4.14
N ASN A 94 15.64 -8.24 5.22
CA ASN A 94 15.90 -6.80 5.17
C ASN A 94 17.40 -6.45 5.07
N ARG A 95 18.33 -7.43 5.15
CA ARG A 95 19.79 -7.21 5.20
C ARG A 95 20.38 -6.43 4.01
N LYS A 96 19.70 -6.43 2.86
CA LYS A 96 20.12 -5.71 1.64
C LYS A 96 19.56 -4.29 1.56
N VAL A 97 18.77 -3.87 2.54
CA VAL A 97 18.25 -2.51 2.65
C VAL A 97 19.33 -1.68 3.35
N PRO A 98 19.77 -0.55 2.77
CA PRO A 98 20.72 0.35 3.44
C PRO A 98 20.23 0.72 4.85
N GLU A 99 21.12 0.61 5.85
CA GLU A 99 20.82 0.99 7.25
C GLU A 99 20.95 2.50 7.49
N GLU A 100 21.77 3.18 6.68
CA GLU A 100 21.89 4.64 6.71
C GLU A 100 20.59 5.31 6.28
N ARG A 101 20.29 6.47 6.88
CA ARG A 101 19.15 7.31 6.51
C ARG A 101 19.16 7.51 5.00
N SER A 102 18.05 7.27 4.33
CA SER A 102 17.91 7.46 2.88
C SER A 102 17.99 8.93 2.44
N ALA A 103 18.49 9.83 3.29
CA ALA A 103 19.00 11.14 2.93
C ALA A 103 20.19 10.93 1.97
N VAL A 104 19.80 10.84 0.71
CA VAL A 104 20.51 10.29 -0.43
C VAL A 104 21.99 10.70 -0.42
N LYS A 105 22.90 9.72 -0.44
CA LYS A 105 24.17 9.89 -1.13
C LYS A 105 23.81 9.99 -2.61
N LYS A 106 23.36 11.17 -3.04
CA LYS A 106 23.00 11.43 -4.43
C LYS A 106 24.20 10.99 -5.24
N ASP A 107 23.96 10.27 -6.32
CA ASP A 107 25.05 9.95 -7.23
C ASP A 107 25.71 11.29 -7.57
N GLN A 108 27.03 11.43 -7.39
CA GLN A 108 27.74 12.69 -7.62
C GLN A 108 27.42 13.26 -9.01
N ILE A 109 27.14 12.36 -9.96
CA ILE A 109 26.63 12.71 -11.27
C ILE A 109 25.31 13.45 -11.09
N GLU A 110 24.25 12.86 -10.51
CA GLU A 110 22.92 13.49 -10.38
C GLU A 110 22.88 14.72 -9.44
N GLU A 111 23.66 14.75 -8.36
CA GLU A 111 23.73 15.92 -7.48
C GLU A 111 24.19 17.19 -8.21
N HIS A 112 25.05 17.04 -9.23
CA HIS A 112 25.47 18.14 -10.10
C HIS A 112 24.30 18.70 -10.93
N PHE A 113 23.34 17.86 -11.32
CA PHE A 113 22.22 18.25 -12.19
C PHE A 113 21.00 18.77 -11.41
N ASP A 114 20.82 18.35 -10.15
CA ASP A 114 19.71 18.79 -9.28
C ASP A 114 19.82 20.26 -8.81
N ARG A 115 21.01 20.88 -8.89
CA ARG A 115 21.27 22.21 -8.29
C ARG A 115 20.72 23.40 -9.09
N LEU A 116 20.11 23.22 -10.26
CA LEU A 116 19.83 24.35 -11.16
C LEU A 116 18.48 24.17 -11.90
N PRO A 117 17.43 24.93 -11.52
CA PRO A 117 16.17 24.95 -12.26
C PRO A 117 16.39 25.58 -13.64
N TRP A 118 16.41 24.75 -14.69
CA TRP A 118 16.55 25.23 -16.06
C TRP A 118 15.41 26.18 -16.49
N VAL A 119 14.26 26.13 -15.79
CA VAL A 119 13.15 27.08 -15.96
C VAL A 119 13.63 28.52 -15.71
N LEU A 120 14.53 28.74 -14.74
CA LEU A 120 15.17 30.05 -14.52
C LEU A 120 16.11 30.42 -15.67
N GLY A 121 16.80 29.44 -16.27
CA GLY A 121 17.63 29.64 -17.46
C GLY A 121 16.81 29.94 -18.73
N ALA A 122 15.65 29.32 -18.90
CA ALA A 122 14.74 29.58 -20.02
C ALA A 122 14.06 30.94 -19.88
N LEU A 123 13.56 31.28 -18.68
CA LEU A 123 13.02 32.61 -18.38
C LEU A 123 14.08 33.70 -18.47
N SER A 124 15.31 33.44 -18.05
CA SER A 124 16.44 34.37 -18.23
C SER A 124 16.74 34.66 -19.70
N ARG A 125 16.57 33.69 -20.61
CA ARG A 125 16.75 33.94 -22.06
C ARG A 125 15.65 34.81 -22.64
N ILE A 126 14.42 34.65 -22.14
CA ILE A 126 13.26 35.47 -22.54
C ILE A 126 13.37 36.89 -21.95
N LEU A 127 13.85 37.02 -20.71
CA LEU A 127 13.95 38.27 -19.97
C LEU A 127 15.34 38.93 -20.07
N ASN A 128 16.24 38.38 -20.88
CA ASN A 128 17.61 38.84 -21.11
C ASN A 128 18.42 39.11 -19.82
N LEU A 129 18.23 38.28 -18.78
CA LEU A 129 18.81 38.45 -17.44
C LEU A 129 20.26 37.95 -17.31
N GLY A 130 20.95 37.67 -18.42
CA GLY A 130 22.37 37.32 -18.43
C GLY A 130 22.75 35.93 -17.89
N ILE A 131 21.79 35.05 -17.63
CA ILE A 131 22.05 33.68 -17.13
C ILE A 131 22.11 32.69 -18.32
N GLN A 132 23.31 32.20 -18.62
CA GLN A 132 23.57 31.23 -19.70
C GLN A 132 23.44 29.77 -19.21
N TYR A 133 22.27 29.13 -19.32
CA TYR A 133 22.20 27.66 -19.13
C TYR A 133 21.40 26.96 -20.23
N GLY A 134 22.04 25.98 -20.87
CA GLY A 134 21.47 25.03 -21.86
C GLY A 134 21.06 23.68 -21.25
N PRO A 135 20.45 22.77 -22.04
CA PRO A 135 20.15 21.42 -21.56
C PRO A 135 21.42 20.71 -21.12
N GLN A 136 21.38 20.07 -19.95
CA GLN A 136 22.52 19.38 -19.39
C GLN A 136 22.56 17.94 -19.92
N PHE A 137 23.57 17.66 -20.74
CA PHE A 137 23.73 16.36 -21.39
C PHE A 137 24.32 15.32 -20.44
N ALA A 138 23.91 14.07 -20.67
CA ALA A 138 24.49 12.92 -20.00
C ALA A 138 25.98 12.79 -20.36
N PRO A 139 26.88 12.52 -19.39
CA PRO A 139 28.28 12.27 -19.70
C PRO A 139 28.45 11.13 -20.72
N VAL A 140 29.41 11.26 -21.63
CA VAL A 140 29.67 10.22 -22.65
C VAL A 140 30.12 8.90 -21.97
N SER A 141 30.90 9.00 -20.89
CA SER A 141 31.46 7.88 -20.14
C SER A 141 30.52 7.38 -19.02
N ILE A 142 29.30 6.98 -19.36
CA ILE A 142 28.38 6.30 -18.42
C ILE A 142 28.56 4.78 -18.51
N PRO A 143 28.79 4.08 -17.38
CA PRO A 143 28.92 2.62 -17.36
C PRO A 143 27.73 1.90 -17.99
N LEU A 144 27.98 0.79 -18.69
CA LEU A 144 26.95 -0.03 -19.35
C LEU A 144 25.81 -0.41 -18.38
N ARG A 145 26.13 -0.71 -17.12
CA ARG A 145 25.14 -1.00 -16.07
C ARG A 145 24.08 0.09 -15.95
N ARG A 146 24.47 1.38 -15.93
CA ARG A 146 23.53 2.51 -15.83
C ARG A 146 22.73 2.72 -17.12
N ARG A 147 23.30 2.39 -18.28
CA ARG A 147 22.59 2.39 -19.56
C ARG A 147 21.50 1.32 -19.58
N MET A 148 21.80 0.11 -19.09
CA MET A 148 20.84 -0.98 -18.98
C MET A 148 19.70 -0.66 -17.99
N GLN A 149 20.01 -0.01 -16.86
CA GLN A 149 19.00 0.49 -15.92
C GLN A 149 18.07 1.52 -16.58
N THR A 150 18.63 2.51 -17.30
CA THR A 150 17.82 3.49 -18.04
C THR A 150 16.97 2.81 -19.11
N PHE A 151 17.54 1.85 -19.85
CA PHE A 151 16.80 1.09 -20.86
C PHE A 151 15.64 0.31 -20.25
N ALA A 152 15.83 -0.33 -19.09
CA ALA A 152 14.77 -1.07 -18.41
C ALA A 152 13.58 -0.19 -18.03
N VAL A 153 13.84 0.99 -17.49
CA VAL A 153 12.80 1.94 -17.13
C VAL A 153 12.18 2.60 -18.36
N LEU A 154 12.98 2.92 -19.39
CA LEU A 154 12.46 3.43 -20.65
C LEU A 154 11.56 2.40 -21.36
N PHE A 155 11.92 1.12 -21.33
CA PHE A 155 11.09 0.03 -21.84
C PHE A 155 9.75 0.01 -21.11
N TRP A 156 9.75 -0.03 -19.77
CA TRP A 156 8.53 0.00 -18.96
C TRP A 156 7.67 1.25 -19.25
N MET A 157 8.27 2.44 -19.29
CA MET A 157 7.57 3.67 -19.66
C MET A 157 6.97 3.61 -21.06
N SER A 158 7.72 3.08 -22.02
CA SER A 158 7.26 2.95 -23.41
C SER A 158 6.12 1.96 -23.53
N THR A 159 6.13 0.88 -22.73
CA THR A 159 4.99 -0.02 -22.66
C THR A 159 3.74 0.73 -22.21
N PHE A 160 3.82 1.48 -21.11
CA PHE A 160 2.68 2.21 -20.55
C PHE A 160 2.13 3.29 -21.50
N LEU A 161 3.01 4.09 -22.12
CA LEU A 161 2.60 5.26 -22.92
C LEU A 161 2.23 4.90 -24.37
N PHE A 162 2.94 3.96 -25.00
CA PHE A 162 2.87 3.78 -26.45
C PHE A 162 2.37 2.41 -26.89
N MET A 163 2.56 1.35 -26.11
CA MET A 163 2.24 0.00 -26.59
C MET A 163 0.76 -0.19 -26.88
N GLY A 164 -0.15 0.34 -26.04
CA GLY A 164 -1.59 0.21 -26.27
C GLY A 164 -2.10 0.96 -27.51
N ALA A 165 -1.69 2.22 -27.68
CA ALA A 165 -2.05 2.98 -28.88
C ALA A 165 -1.37 2.44 -30.14
N GLY A 166 -0.07 2.12 -30.05
CA GLY A 166 0.72 1.62 -31.18
C GLY A 166 0.25 0.25 -31.67
N SER A 167 -0.13 -0.65 -30.77
CA SER A 167 -0.71 -1.95 -31.14
C SER A 167 -2.08 -1.82 -31.79
N LEU A 168 -2.94 -0.91 -31.29
CA LEU A 168 -4.22 -0.64 -31.92
C LEU A 168 -4.02 -0.09 -33.35
N ILE A 169 -3.14 0.90 -33.50
CA ILE A 169 -2.78 1.47 -34.82
C ILE A 169 -2.23 0.38 -35.74
N LEU A 170 -1.36 -0.50 -35.24
CA LEU A 170 -0.82 -1.63 -36.00
C LEU A 170 -1.94 -2.57 -36.47
N LEU A 171 -2.85 -2.98 -35.60
CA LEU A 171 -3.95 -3.87 -35.98
C LEU A 171 -4.91 -3.21 -36.99
N LEU A 172 -5.21 -1.92 -36.83
CA LEU A 172 -6.01 -1.17 -37.80
C LEU A 172 -5.27 -1.05 -39.14
N TYR A 173 -3.96 -0.79 -39.12
CA TYR A 173 -3.13 -0.74 -40.33
C TYR A 173 -3.13 -2.09 -41.07
N LEU A 174 -2.90 -3.19 -40.34
CA LEU A 174 -2.96 -4.54 -40.93
C LEU A 174 -4.32 -4.83 -41.54
N PHE A 175 -5.41 -4.42 -40.88
CA PHE A 175 -6.79 -4.63 -41.33
C PHE A 175 -7.15 -3.85 -42.59
N PHE A 176 -6.83 -2.57 -42.65
CA PHE A 176 -7.28 -1.70 -43.74
C PHE A 176 -6.31 -1.60 -44.92
N TYR A 177 -5.00 -1.81 -44.70
CA TYR A 177 -3.97 -1.44 -45.68
C TYR A 177 -3.03 -2.57 -46.11
N THR A 178 -3.22 -3.81 -45.62
CA THR A 178 -2.33 -4.93 -45.96
C THR A 178 -3.09 -6.21 -46.28
N GLN A 179 -2.41 -7.16 -46.95
CA GLN A 179 -2.92 -8.53 -47.15
C GLN A 179 -3.04 -9.35 -45.84
N TYR A 180 -2.53 -8.83 -44.72
CA TYR A 180 -2.55 -9.47 -43.41
C TYR A 180 -3.77 -9.09 -42.56
N TRP A 181 -4.84 -8.58 -43.17
CA TRP A 181 -6.06 -8.14 -42.47
C TRP A 181 -6.69 -9.24 -41.59
N TRP A 182 -6.53 -10.50 -41.99
CA TRP A 182 -7.02 -11.67 -41.27
C TRP A 182 -6.38 -11.80 -39.88
N VAL A 183 -5.13 -11.33 -39.68
CA VAL A 183 -4.46 -11.32 -38.37
C VAL A 183 -5.27 -10.48 -37.38
N SER A 184 -5.69 -9.28 -37.80
CA SER A 184 -6.50 -8.39 -36.96
C SER A 184 -7.88 -8.98 -36.67
N LEU A 185 -8.50 -9.65 -37.63
CA LEU A 185 -9.80 -10.30 -37.43
C LEU A 185 -9.70 -11.50 -36.47
N CYS A 186 -8.68 -12.35 -36.63
CA CYS A 186 -8.42 -13.45 -35.71
C CYS A 186 -8.16 -12.95 -34.30
N TYR A 187 -7.33 -11.91 -34.16
CA TYR A 187 -7.04 -11.28 -32.87
C TYR A 187 -8.31 -10.70 -32.24
N LEU A 188 -9.11 -9.93 -32.99
CA LEU A 188 -10.34 -9.34 -32.50
C LEU A 188 -11.35 -10.40 -32.04
N THR A 189 -11.49 -11.48 -32.82
CA THR A 189 -12.39 -12.59 -32.48
C THR A 189 -11.97 -13.25 -31.17
N TRP A 190 -10.67 -13.54 -31.02
CA TRP A 190 -10.13 -14.05 -29.77
C TRP A 190 -10.34 -13.07 -28.62
N PHE A 191 -10.00 -11.79 -28.81
CA PHE A 191 -10.16 -10.73 -27.82
C PHE A 191 -11.60 -10.61 -27.29
N LEU A 192 -12.61 -10.70 -28.16
CA LEU A 192 -14.02 -10.60 -27.76
C LEU A 192 -14.44 -11.76 -26.84
N GLY A 193 -14.03 -12.99 -27.14
CA GLY A 193 -14.26 -14.15 -26.28
C GLY A 193 -13.43 -14.11 -24.98
N ASP A 194 -12.33 -13.37 -25.00
CA ASP A 194 -11.31 -13.38 -23.96
C ASP A 194 -11.37 -12.19 -22.97
N ARG A 195 -12.27 -11.23 -23.21
CA ARG A 195 -12.31 -9.95 -22.49
C ARG A 195 -12.34 -10.11 -20.97
N SER A 196 -13.01 -11.14 -20.45
CA SER A 196 -13.19 -11.33 -19.00
C SER A 196 -11.96 -11.87 -18.25
N VAL A 197 -10.90 -12.32 -18.93
CA VAL A 197 -9.76 -12.99 -18.30
C VAL A 197 -9.00 -12.08 -17.32
N CYS A 198 -8.97 -10.76 -17.55
CA CYS A 198 -8.40 -9.81 -16.59
C CYS A 198 -9.13 -9.76 -15.25
N ASN A 199 -10.40 -10.19 -15.21
CA ASN A 199 -11.23 -10.32 -14.02
C ASN A 199 -11.26 -11.78 -13.48
N ARG A 200 -10.48 -12.69 -14.06
CA ARG A 200 -10.44 -14.12 -13.69
C ARG A 200 -9.00 -14.61 -13.45
N GLY A 201 -8.18 -13.77 -12.81
CA GLY A 201 -6.80 -14.09 -12.45
C GLY A 201 -5.74 -13.82 -13.53
N GLY A 202 -6.15 -13.39 -14.73
CA GLY A 202 -5.22 -13.03 -15.80
C GLY A 202 -4.50 -14.23 -16.42
N ARG A 203 -3.34 -13.97 -17.04
CA ARG A 203 -2.47 -14.98 -17.67
C ARG A 203 -1.03 -14.79 -17.23
N ARG A 204 -0.75 -15.02 -15.96
CA ARG A 204 0.58 -14.83 -15.37
C ARG A 204 1.60 -15.77 -16.03
N ILE A 205 2.71 -15.22 -16.53
CA ILE A 205 3.81 -15.96 -17.14
C ILE A 205 5.07 -15.73 -16.31
N GLU A 206 5.55 -16.78 -15.64
CA GLU A 206 6.74 -16.71 -14.78
C GLU A 206 7.99 -16.22 -15.52
N TRP A 207 8.16 -16.63 -16.77
CA TRP A 207 9.29 -16.20 -17.58
C TRP A 207 9.31 -14.69 -17.78
N VAL A 208 8.15 -14.07 -18.08
CA VAL A 208 8.03 -12.61 -18.24
C VAL A 208 8.35 -11.91 -16.92
N ARG A 209 7.80 -12.38 -15.79
CA ARG A 209 8.10 -11.82 -14.47
C ARG A 209 9.56 -11.91 -14.06
N ARG A 210 10.30 -12.89 -14.59
CA ARG A 210 11.71 -13.17 -14.26
C ARG A 210 12.71 -12.59 -15.26
N TRP A 211 12.27 -11.78 -16.23
CA TRP A 211 13.18 -11.12 -17.16
C TRP A 211 14.30 -10.38 -16.42
N THR A 212 15.52 -10.52 -16.94
CA THR A 212 16.71 -9.87 -16.38
C THR A 212 16.58 -8.35 -16.35
N LEU A 213 15.75 -7.81 -17.26
CA LEU A 213 15.33 -6.42 -17.33
C LEU A 213 14.83 -5.88 -15.99
N TRP A 214 14.05 -6.67 -15.23
CA TRP A 214 13.45 -6.21 -13.98
C TRP A 214 14.47 -6.03 -12.86
N ARG A 215 15.63 -6.69 -12.93
CA ARG A 215 16.74 -6.43 -12.02
C ARG A 215 17.37 -5.06 -12.29
N HIS A 216 17.49 -4.69 -13.57
CA HIS A 216 17.94 -3.36 -13.96
C HIS A 216 16.91 -2.28 -13.62
N TYR A 217 15.61 -2.56 -13.76
CA TYR A 217 14.52 -1.69 -13.31
C TYR A 217 14.60 -1.46 -11.80
N LYS A 218 14.68 -2.53 -11.00
CA LYS A 218 14.81 -2.46 -9.54
C LYS A 218 16.05 -1.68 -9.11
N ASP A 219 17.18 -1.86 -9.78
CA ASP A 219 18.43 -1.15 -9.47
C ASP A 219 18.48 0.28 -10.01
N PHE A 220 17.56 0.68 -10.89
CA PHE A 220 17.43 2.07 -11.34
C PHE A 220 16.87 2.96 -10.22
N PHE A 221 15.85 2.47 -9.53
CA PHE A 221 15.16 3.12 -8.41
C PHE A 221 15.64 2.68 -7.04
N PRO A 222 16.80 2.01 -6.92
CA PRO A 222 17.07 1.08 -5.81
C PRO A 222 15.84 0.60 -5.02
N ALA A 223 14.93 -0.16 -5.65
CA ALA A 223 13.63 -0.48 -5.03
C ALA A 223 13.76 -1.60 -3.97
N HIS A 224 13.20 -1.36 -2.79
CA HIS A 224 13.30 -2.22 -1.61
C HIS A 224 11.91 -2.57 -1.07
N LEU A 225 11.60 -3.87 -0.99
CA LEU A 225 10.40 -4.38 -0.34
C LEU A 225 10.77 -4.85 1.07
N ILE A 226 10.29 -4.14 2.08
CA ILE A 226 10.66 -4.32 3.49
C ILE A 226 9.56 -5.12 4.20
N LYS A 227 9.92 -6.30 4.70
CA LYS A 227 9.02 -7.17 5.45
C LYS A 227 9.07 -6.82 6.93
N THR A 228 7.93 -6.54 7.56
CA THR A 228 7.86 -6.20 9.00
C THR A 228 7.15 -7.22 9.87
N ALA A 229 6.45 -8.18 9.26
CA ALA A 229 5.75 -9.27 9.96
C ALA A 229 5.75 -10.54 9.09
N GLU A 230 5.61 -11.68 9.74
CA GLU A 230 5.36 -12.95 9.06
C GLU A 230 3.90 -13.02 8.60
N LEU A 231 3.70 -13.61 7.41
CA LEU A 231 2.38 -13.78 6.80
C LEU A 231 2.12 -15.27 6.63
N ASP A 232 0.93 -15.71 7.06
CA ASP A 232 0.47 -17.08 6.92
C ASP A 232 0.02 -17.33 5.46
N PRO A 233 0.71 -18.22 4.69
CA PRO A 233 0.37 -18.50 3.30
C PRO A 233 -0.93 -19.31 3.14
N SER A 234 -1.55 -19.78 4.22
CA SER A 234 -2.88 -20.40 4.18
C SER A 234 -4.01 -19.36 4.07
N LYS A 235 -3.72 -18.07 4.32
CA LYS A 235 -4.67 -16.96 4.21
C LYS A 235 -4.50 -16.17 2.91
N ASN A 236 -5.56 -15.47 2.51
CA ASN A 236 -5.53 -14.49 1.43
C ASN A 236 -5.41 -13.07 1.98
N TYR A 237 -4.73 -12.19 1.25
CA TYR A 237 -4.44 -10.82 1.70
C TYR A 237 -4.79 -9.79 0.65
N ILE A 238 -5.39 -8.68 1.10
CA ILE A 238 -5.46 -7.44 0.32
C ILE A 238 -4.39 -6.51 0.88
N MET A 239 -3.33 -6.30 0.11
CA MET A 239 -2.21 -5.43 0.43
C MET A 239 -2.49 -4.04 -0.15
N GLY A 240 -2.82 -3.07 0.71
CA GLY A 240 -3.12 -1.72 0.26
C GLY A 240 -1.84 -0.89 0.11
N TYR A 241 -1.49 -0.59 -1.14
CA TYR A 241 -0.30 0.15 -1.54
C TYR A 241 -0.58 1.66 -1.55
N HIS A 242 0.29 2.43 -0.89
CA HIS A 242 0.23 3.89 -0.74
C HIS A 242 1.62 4.51 -0.81
N PRO A 243 1.81 5.73 -1.33
CA PRO A 243 0.92 6.38 -2.28
C PRO A 243 1.02 5.72 -3.68
N HIS A 244 0.12 6.09 -4.59
CA HIS A 244 0.14 5.65 -5.98
C HIS A 244 1.37 6.17 -6.74
N GLY A 245 1.87 7.36 -6.41
CA GLY A 245 2.82 8.08 -7.27
C GLY A 245 2.21 8.39 -8.64
N ILE A 246 3.02 8.74 -9.64
CA ILE A 246 2.51 8.94 -11.01
C ILE A 246 2.11 7.60 -11.65
N LEU A 247 2.95 6.56 -11.52
CA LEU A 247 2.80 5.28 -12.21
C LEU A 247 2.97 4.04 -11.31
N SER A 248 3.07 4.22 -9.99
CA SER A 248 3.30 3.14 -9.01
C SER A 248 4.50 2.26 -9.35
N ALA A 249 5.68 2.88 -9.50
CA ALA A 249 6.89 2.18 -9.95
C ALA A 249 7.31 1.05 -9.00
N GLY A 250 7.22 1.28 -7.68
CA GLY A 250 7.46 0.26 -6.67
C GLY A 250 6.39 -0.84 -6.71
N GLY A 251 5.11 -0.48 -6.85
CA GLY A 251 4.02 -1.45 -6.97
C GLY A 251 4.22 -2.41 -8.14
N PHE A 252 4.58 -1.88 -9.31
CA PHE A 252 4.93 -2.70 -10.47
C PHE A 252 6.17 -3.57 -10.21
N CYS A 253 7.25 -2.99 -9.67
CA CYS A 253 8.47 -3.73 -9.35
C CYS A 253 8.22 -4.93 -8.43
N HIS A 254 7.43 -4.70 -7.38
CA HIS A 254 7.26 -5.65 -6.28
C HIS A 254 6.22 -6.73 -6.57
N PHE A 255 5.12 -6.41 -7.27
CA PHE A 255 3.98 -7.30 -7.39
C PHE A 255 3.75 -7.83 -8.81
N ALA A 256 4.20 -7.09 -9.83
CA ALA A 256 4.09 -7.51 -11.23
C ALA A 256 5.38 -8.16 -11.77
N THR A 257 6.49 -8.10 -11.02
CA THR A 257 7.76 -8.69 -11.47
C THR A 257 8.48 -9.41 -10.32
N GLU A 258 9.54 -10.15 -10.64
CA GLU A 258 10.49 -10.70 -9.67
C GLU A 258 11.72 -9.80 -9.47
N GLY A 259 11.66 -8.53 -9.88
CA GLY A 259 12.76 -7.56 -9.75
C GLY A 259 13.22 -7.39 -8.30
N SER A 260 12.28 -7.29 -7.36
CA SER A 260 12.56 -7.28 -5.91
C SER A 260 12.54 -8.67 -5.26
N GLN A 261 12.41 -9.74 -6.05
CA GLN A 261 12.35 -11.13 -5.57
C GLN A 261 11.22 -11.39 -4.58
N PHE A 262 10.00 -10.95 -4.88
CA PHE A 262 8.81 -11.14 -4.03
C PHE A 262 8.67 -12.58 -3.55
N SER A 263 8.80 -13.55 -4.47
CA SER A 263 8.66 -14.98 -4.17
C SER A 263 9.65 -15.51 -3.12
N LYS A 264 10.78 -14.82 -2.91
CA LYS A 264 11.74 -15.16 -1.86
C LYS A 264 11.42 -14.50 -0.52
N ILE A 265 10.83 -13.30 -0.53
CA ILE A 265 10.48 -12.55 0.69
C ILE A 265 9.19 -13.11 1.30
N PHE A 266 8.24 -13.47 0.45
CA PHE A 266 6.94 -14.03 0.81
C PHE A 266 6.76 -15.39 0.12
N PRO A 267 7.43 -16.45 0.62
CA PRO A 267 7.30 -17.79 0.06
C PRO A 267 5.85 -18.31 0.21
N GLY A 268 5.37 -19.08 -0.77
CA GLY A 268 4.00 -19.60 -0.78
C GLY A 268 2.93 -18.61 -1.25
N PHE A 269 3.31 -17.36 -1.56
CA PHE A 269 2.38 -16.35 -2.05
C PHE A 269 2.42 -16.18 -3.57
N THR A 270 1.25 -15.94 -4.16
CA THR A 270 1.06 -15.50 -5.54
C THR A 270 0.59 -14.04 -5.54
N PRO A 271 1.47 -13.09 -5.92
CA PRO A 271 1.10 -11.69 -5.96
C PRO A 271 0.35 -11.33 -7.25
N HIS A 272 -0.69 -10.52 -7.09
CA HIS A 272 -1.47 -9.92 -8.18
C HIS A 272 -1.49 -8.41 -8.00
N LEU A 273 -0.96 -7.67 -8.97
CA LEU A 273 -1.09 -6.21 -9.00
C LEU A 273 -2.45 -5.85 -9.61
N LEU A 274 -3.28 -5.13 -8.85
CA LEU A 274 -4.59 -4.68 -9.32
C LEU A 274 -4.43 -3.31 -9.99
N THR A 275 -4.78 -3.23 -11.27
CA THR A 275 -4.68 -2.01 -12.09
C THR A 275 -6.02 -1.66 -12.75
N LEU A 276 -6.14 -0.43 -13.25
CA LEU A 276 -7.29 0.06 -14.01
C LEU A 276 -7.74 -0.92 -15.10
N GLU A 277 -9.04 -1.27 -15.12
CA GLU A 277 -9.62 -2.19 -16.10
C GLU A 277 -9.41 -1.72 -17.55
N GLY A 278 -9.40 -0.40 -17.77
CA GLY A 278 -9.17 0.21 -19.08
C GLY A 278 -7.86 -0.22 -19.75
N HIS A 279 -6.82 -0.57 -18.98
CA HIS A 279 -5.58 -1.14 -19.55
C HIS A 279 -5.84 -2.46 -20.29
N PHE A 280 -6.84 -3.23 -19.89
CA PHE A 280 -7.16 -4.52 -20.51
C PHE A 280 -8.06 -4.40 -21.75
N LEU A 281 -8.45 -3.18 -22.14
CA LEU A 281 -9.19 -2.92 -23.38
C LEU A 281 -8.26 -2.67 -24.57
N LEU A 282 -6.98 -2.39 -24.33
CA LEU A 282 -6.00 -2.12 -25.38
C LEU A 282 -5.37 -3.45 -25.85
N PRO A 283 -5.40 -3.74 -27.16
CA PRO A 283 -4.88 -4.99 -27.71
C PRO A 283 -3.37 -5.09 -27.51
N ILE A 284 -2.80 -6.30 -27.37
CA ILE A 284 -1.38 -6.61 -27.12
C ILE A 284 -0.87 -6.09 -25.76
N TYR A 285 -1.24 -4.86 -25.39
CA TYR A 285 -0.95 -4.23 -24.11
C TYR A 285 -1.55 -5.01 -22.94
N ARG A 286 -2.80 -5.46 -23.08
CA ARG A 286 -3.46 -6.29 -22.07
C ARG A 286 -2.73 -7.61 -21.83
N GLU A 287 -2.19 -8.26 -22.88
CA GLU A 287 -1.47 -9.53 -22.77
C GLU A 287 -0.18 -9.33 -22.00
N PHE A 288 0.54 -8.24 -22.26
CA PHE A 288 1.74 -7.90 -21.50
C PHE A 288 1.44 -7.70 -20.01
N PHE A 289 0.41 -6.91 -19.67
CA PHE A 289 0.02 -6.71 -18.27
C PHE A 289 -0.42 -8.01 -17.60
N MET A 290 -1.26 -8.81 -18.26
CA MET A 290 -1.65 -10.12 -17.74
C MET A 290 -0.46 -11.06 -17.56
N ALA A 291 0.53 -11.05 -18.47
CA ALA A 291 1.75 -11.85 -18.38
C ALA A 291 2.60 -11.52 -17.16
N THR A 292 2.63 -10.25 -16.73
CA THR A 292 3.26 -9.84 -15.46
C THR A 292 2.49 -10.33 -14.22
N GLY A 293 1.26 -10.82 -14.39
CA GLY A 293 0.36 -11.22 -13.31
C GLY A 293 -0.52 -10.08 -12.80
N ALA A 294 -0.54 -8.94 -13.51
CA ALA A 294 -1.48 -7.87 -13.22
C ALA A 294 -2.90 -8.27 -13.63
N VAL A 295 -3.87 -7.82 -12.85
CA VAL A 295 -5.29 -8.11 -13.01
C VAL A 295 -6.09 -6.81 -12.87
N SER A 296 -7.35 -6.85 -13.25
CA SER A 296 -8.24 -5.70 -13.11
C SER A 296 -8.53 -5.40 -11.63
N ALA A 297 -8.61 -4.12 -11.28
CA ALA A 297 -8.98 -3.62 -9.95
C ALA A 297 -10.51 -3.55 -9.73
N THR A 298 -11.26 -4.45 -10.35
CA THR A 298 -12.72 -4.54 -10.24
C THR A 298 -13.14 -5.41 -9.07
N ARG A 299 -14.41 -5.28 -8.67
CA ARG A 299 -15.01 -6.16 -7.67
C ARG A 299 -15.01 -7.61 -8.17
N GLU A 300 -15.34 -7.84 -9.43
CA GLU A 300 -15.42 -9.15 -10.06
C GLU A 300 -14.09 -9.88 -9.99
N SER A 301 -12.98 -9.19 -10.28
CA SER A 301 -11.62 -9.70 -10.17
C SER A 301 -11.27 -10.10 -8.74
N MET A 302 -11.58 -9.23 -7.77
CA MET A 302 -11.34 -9.51 -6.35
C MET A 302 -12.22 -10.66 -5.82
N ASP A 303 -13.51 -10.67 -6.18
CA ASP A 303 -14.45 -11.75 -5.83
C ASP A 303 -13.95 -13.09 -6.39
N TYR A 304 -13.47 -13.12 -7.64
CA TYR A 304 -12.91 -14.32 -8.26
C TYR A 304 -11.67 -14.80 -7.50
N LEU A 305 -10.66 -13.94 -7.34
CA LEU A 305 -9.38 -14.32 -6.74
C LEU A 305 -9.53 -14.74 -5.27
N LEU A 306 -10.23 -13.95 -4.46
CA LEU A 306 -10.38 -14.22 -3.03
C LEU A 306 -11.34 -15.38 -2.76
N GLY A 307 -12.30 -15.64 -3.66
CA GLY A 307 -13.29 -16.71 -3.53
C GLY A 307 -12.83 -18.09 -4.02
N GLN A 308 -11.64 -18.20 -4.62
CA GLN A 308 -11.07 -19.51 -4.99
C GLN A 308 -10.60 -20.27 -3.75
N GLU A 309 -10.71 -21.60 -3.76
CA GLU A 309 -10.18 -22.46 -2.70
C GLU A 309 -8.65 -22.30 -2.57
N GLY A 310 -8.15 -22.51 -1.34
CA GLY A 310 -6.74 -22.31 -0.99
C GLY A 310 -6.38 -20.88 -0.59
N GLY A 311 -5.23 -20.76 0.05
CA GLY A 311 -4.64 -19.50 0.51
C GLY A 311 -3.55 -18.96 -0.41
N GLY A 312 -2.82 -17.97 0.07
CA GLY A 312 -1.58 -17.52 -0.52
C GLY A 312 -1.76 -16.48 -1.63
N ARG A 313 -2.95 -15.91 -1.82
CA ARG A 313 -3.13 -14.81 -2.78
C ARG A 313 -2.84 -13.48 -2.12
N ALA A 314 -1.92 -12.72 -2.72
CA ALA A 314 -1.52 -11.40 -2.27
C ALA A 314 -1.98 -10.36 -3.30
N LEU A 315 -3.14 -9.74 -3.07
CA LEU A 315 -3.71 -8.74 -3.96
C LEU A 315 -3.16 -7.36 -3.59
N CYS A 316 -2.23 -6.84 -4.40
CA CYS A 316 -1.72 -5.48 -4.24
C CYS A 316 -2.68 -4.49 -4.90
N LEU A 317 -3.42 -3.76 -4.08
CA LEU A 317 -4.35 -2.72 -4.51
C LEU A 317 -3.77 -1.34 -4.22
N VAL A 318 -3.57 -0.54 -5.27
CA VAL A 318 -3.20 0.87 -5.10
C VAL A 318 -4.46 1.68 -4.78
N VAL A 319 -4.70 1.93 -3.50
CA VAL A 319 -6.04 2.29 -2.99
C VAL A 319 -6.49 3.69 -3.43
N GLY A 320 -5.58 4.67 -3.43
CA GLY A 320 -5.87 6.03 -3.90
C GLY A 320 -6.23 6.08 -5.38
N GLY A 321 -5.63 5.17 -6.16
CA GLY A 321 -5.83 5.03 -7.61
C GLY A 321 -5.42 6.29 -8.38
N ALA A 322 -5.97 6.45 -9.58
CA ALA A 322 -5.65 7.56 -10.48
C ALA A 322 -5.81 8.95 -9.84
N ARG A 323 -6.75 9.14 -8.91
CA ARG A 323 -6.97 10.44 -8.25
C ARG A 323 -5.78 10.88 -7.41
N GLU A 324 -5.10 9.94 -6.76
CA GLU A 324 -3.92 10.21 -5.94
C GLU A 324 -2.71 10.60 -6.78
N SER A 325 -2.59 10.07 -8.01
CA SER A 325 -1.52 10.44 -8.94
C SER A 325 -1.54 11.91 -9.35
N LEU A 326 -2.71 12.56 -9.33
CA LEU A 326 -2.84 14.00 -9.59
C LEU A 326 -2.31 14.88 -8.45
N ASP A 327 -2.16 14.31 -7.25
CA ASP A 327 -1.62 15.00 -6.07
C ASP A 327 -0.19 14.52 -5.73
N CYS A 328 0.43 13.79 -6.67
CA CYS A 328 1.81 13.32 -6.58
C CYS A 328 2.78 14.49 -6.81
N HIS A 329 3.23 15.08 -5.72
CA HIS A 329 4.25 16.13 -5.68
C HIS A 329 5.33 15.75 -4.65
N PRO A 330 6.61 16.00 -4.93
CA PRO A 330 7.69 15.80 -3.96
C PRO A 330 7.39 16.53 -2.64
N ALA A 331 7.74 15.90 -1.51
CA ALA A 331 7.52 16.43 -0.16
C ALA A 331 6.05 16.58 0.28
N LEU A 332 5.08 16.22 -0.57
CA LEU A 332 3.66 16.14 -0.19
C LEU A 332 3.23 14.69 -0.03
N VAL A 333 2.55 14.41 1.08
CA VAL A 333 1.97 13.09 1.37
C VAL A 333 0.46 13.22 1.49
N THR A 334 -0.25 13.08 0.37
CA THR A 334 -1.71 13.12 0.31
C THR A 334 -2.25 11.76 -0.12
N LEU A 335 -3.01 11.11 0.74
CA LEU A 335 -3.62 9.81 0.47
C LEU A 335 -5.14 9.93 0.29
N HIS A 336 -5.65 9.51 -0.88
CA HIS A 336 -7.10 9.47 -1.16
C HIS A 336 -7.72 8.21 -0.57
N LEU A 337 -7.82 8.15 0.75
CA LEU A 337 -8.24 6.96 1.48
C LEU A 337 -9.58 7.15 2.19
N ASN A 338 -10.01 8.38 2.51
CA ASN A 338 -11.19 8.62 3.37
C ASN A 338 -12.47 8.01 2.77
N LYS A 339 -12.67 8.19 1.47
CA LYS A 339 -13.86 7.69 0.75
C LYS A 339 -13.69 6.26 0.21
N ARG A 340 -12.49 5.68 0.28
CA ARG A 340 -12.16 4.37 -0.32
C ARG A 340 -12.42 3.23 0.66
N LYS A 341 -13.69 2.85 0.86
CA LYS A 341 -14.08 1.78 1.80
C LYS A 341 -14.36 0.42 1.14
N GLY A 342 -14.34 0.38 -0.20
CA GLY A 342 -14.70 -0.82 -0.97
C GLY A 342 -13.80 -2.03 -0.72
N PHE A 343 -12.50 -1.83 -0.51
CA PHE A 343 -11.57 -2.92 -0.24
C PHE A 343 -11.78 -3.55 1.15
N CYS A 344 -12.16 -2.77 2.17
CA CYS A 344 -12.57 -3.30 3.48
C CYS A 344 -13.83 -4.17 3.36
N LYS A 345 -14.80 -3.75 2.53
CA LYS A 345 -15.98 -4.57 2.22
C LYS A 345 -15.59 -5.89 1.57
N MET A 346 -14.63 -5.87 0.63
CA MET A 346 -14.11 -7.10 0.00
C MET A 346 -13.40 -8.00 1.01
N ALA A 347 -12.55 -7.44 1.86
CA ALA A 347 -11.85 -8.16 2.92
C ALA A 347 -12.84 -8.89 3.84
N LEU A 348 -13.87 -8.20 4.33
CA LEU A 348 -14.91 -8.79 5.18
C LEU A 348 -15.66 -9.92 4.45
N ARG A 349 -16.06 -9.70 3.19
CA ARG A 349 -16.83 -10.71 2.43
C ARG A 349 -16.08 -12.02 2.19
N HIS A 350 -14.75 -11.98 2.19
CA HIS A 350 -13.90 -13.14 1.91
C HIS A 350 -13.06 -13.59 3.11
N GLY A 351 -13.12 -12.90 4.24
CA GLY A 351 -12.23 -13.16 5.38
C GLY A 351 -10.75 -12.97 5.02
N ALA A 352 -10.45 -12.09 4.06
CA ALA A 352 -9.09 -11.81 3.63
C ALA A 352 -8.47 -10.73 4.52
N SER A 353 -7.30 -11.00 5.09
CA SER A 353 -6.63 -10.04 5.98
C SER A 353 -6.15 -8.82 5.19
N LEU A 354 -6.18 -7.65 5.82
CA LEU A 354 -5.68 -6.41 5.22
C LEU A 354 -4.22 -6.21 5.61
N ILE A 355 -3.39 -5.75 4.68
CA ILE A 355 -2.01 -5.35 4.98
C ILE A 355 -1.84 -3.89 4.58
N PRO A 356 -1.60 -2.98 5.53
CA PRO A 356 -1.23 -1.61 5.22
C PRO A 356 0.20 -1.57 4.68
N MET A 357 0.40 -0.88 3.55
CA MET A 357 1.74 -0.63 3.02
C MET A 357 1.94 0.85 2.76
N TYR A 358 3.18 1.31 2.94
CA TYR A 358 3.58 2.66 2.56
C TYR A 358 4.92 2.63 1.81
N SER A 359 5.00 3.35 0.69
CA SER A 359 6.12 3.38 -0.23
C SER A 359 6.76 4.76 -0.27
N PHE A 360 7.88 4.91 0.44
CA PHE A 360 8.66 6.15 0.46
C PHE A 360 9.43 6.30 -0.86
N GLY A 361 9.47 7.52 -1.41
CA GLY A 361 10.17 7.84 -2.65
C GLY A 361 9.29 7.84 -3.91
N GLU A 362 8.09 7.25 -3.86
CA GLU A 362 7.17 7.18 -5.01
C GLU A 362 6.74 8.56 -5.54
N ASN A 363 6.62 9.57 -4.66
CA ASN A 363 6.23 10.91 -5.09
C ASN A 363 7.42 11.72 -5.63
N GLU A 364 8.64 11.26 -5.39
CA GLU A 364 9.87 11.99 -5.69
C GLU A 364 10.54 11.55 -7.00
N ILE A 365 10.09 10.46 -7.63
CA ILE A 365 10.65 9.97 -8.91
C ILE A 365 10.24 10.81 -10.13
N TYR A 366 9.29 11.72 -9.95
CA TYR A 366 8.85 12.70 -10.95
C TYR A 366 8.54 14.03 -10.28
N GLU A 367 8.64 15.10 -11.05
CA GLU A 367 7.96 16.36 -10.73
C GLU A 367 6.63 16.40 -11.47
N GLN A 368 5.67 17.16 -10.94
CA GLN A 368 4.39 17.41 -11.59
C GLN A 368 4.17 18.92 -11.67
N VAL A 369 3.62 19.37 -12.80
CA VAL A 369 3.25 20.78 -12.97
C VAL A 369 2.23 21.15 -11.89
N ASN A 370 2.45 22.29 -11.24
CA ASN A 370 1.55 22.80 -10.20
C ASN A 370 0.10 22.83 -10.70
N ASN A 371 -0.77 22.10 -9.99
CA ASN A 371 -2.16 21.90 -10.34
C ASN A 371 -3.08 22.06 -9.10
N PRO A 372 -3.05 23.21 -8.40
CA PRO A 372 -3.85 23.40 -7.20
C PRO A 372 -5.36 23.29 -7.48
N PRO A 373 -6.18 22.88 -6.49
CA PRO A 373 -7.63 22.87 -6.60
C PRO A 373 -8.17 24.22 -7.09
N GLY A 374 -9.07 24.19 -8.07
CA GLY A 374 -9.63 25.39 -8.69
C GLY A 374 -8.83 25.95 -9.89
N SER A 375 -7.63 25.45 -10.16
CA SER A 375 -6.89 25.81 -11.38
C SER A 375 -7.54 25.21 -12.64
N LEU A 376 -7.29 25.84 -13.80
CA LEU A 376 -7.72 25.31 -15.10
C LEU A 376 -7.14 23.92 -15.36
N VAL A 377 -5.84 23.74 -15.07
CA VAL A 377 -5.14 22.46 -15.21
C VAL A 377 -5.86 21.38 -14.39
N ARG A 378 -6.12 21.65 -13.11
CA ARG A 378 -6.81 20.68 -12.25
C ARG A 378 -8.23 20.39 -12.72
N THR A 379 -8.94 21.41 -13.20
CA THR A 379 -10.31 21.25 -13.74
C THR A 379 -10.34 20.30 -14.94
N ILE A 380 -9.37 20.43 -15.86
CA ILE A 380 -9.23 19.53 -17.02
C ILE A 380 -8.89 18.12 -16.55
N GLN A 381 -7.90 17.98 -15.66
CA GLN A 381 -7.48 16.68 -15.11
C GLN A 381 -8.64 15.96 -14.41
N ASP A 382 -9.38 16.64 -13.53
CA ASP A 382 -10.52 16.07 -12.80
C ASP A 382 -11.70 15.71 -13.72
N THR A 383 -11.83 16.40 -14.86
CA THR A 383 -12.85 16.09 -15.88
C THR A 383 -12.47 14.83 -16.65
N LEU A 384 -11.23 14.76 -17.15
CA LEU A 384 -10.73 13.58 -17.87
C LEU A 384 -10.70 12.34 -16.96
N GLN A 385 -10.29 12.50 -15.70
CA GLN A 385 -10.30 11.42 -14.71
C GLN A 385 -11.71 10.90 -14.42
N ARG A 386 -12.74 11.76 -14.42
CA ARG A 386 -14.14 11.33 -14.25
C ARG A 386 -14.71 10.62 -15.47
N VAL A 387 -14.37 11.08 -16.68
CA VAL A 387 -14.95 10.57 -17.92
C VAL A 387 -14.24 9.31 -18.41
N ILE A 388 -12.91 9.30 -18.36
CA ILE A 388 -12.07 8.27 -18.97
C ILE A 388 -11.49 7.32 -17.90
N GLY A 389 -11.50 7.71 -16.62
CA GLY A 389 -10.86 6.95 -15.54
C GLY A 389 -9.33 7.05 -15.51
N LEU A 390 -8.73 7.72 -16.50
CA LEU A 390 -7.30 8.00 -16.59
C LEU A 390 -7.00 9.38 -15.99
N ALA A 391 -5.96 9.47 -15.16
CA ALA A 391 -5.45 10.74 -14.65
C ALA A 391 -4.33 11.25 -15.59
N PRO A 392 -4.56 12.32 -16.36
CA PRO A 392 -3.53 12.89 -17.21
C PRO A 392 -2.58 13.73 -16.36
N CYS A 393 -1.61 13.09 -15.74
CA CYS A 393 -0.54 13.76 -15.00
C CYS A 393 0.38 14.50 -15.98
N LEU A 394 0.53 15.82 -15.76
CA LEU A 394 1.55 16.61 -16.46
C LEU A 394 2.85 16.52 -15.67
N PHE A 395 3.59 15.43 -15.86
CA PHE A 395 4.81 15.16 -15.12
C PHE A 395 6.07 15.47 -15.93
N VAL A 396 7.15 15.76 -15.21
CA VAL A 396 8.49 16.00 -15.75
C VAL A 396 9.45 15.07 -15.02
N GLY A 397 10.17 14.28 -15.80
CA GLY A 397 11.37 13.59 -15.36
C GLY A 397 12.57 14.06 -16.17
N ARG A 398 13.51 13.15 -16.43
CA ARG A 398 14.71 13.37 -17.22
C ARG A 398 14.62 12.74 -18.61
N GLY A 399 15.50 13.17 -19.50
CA GLY A 399 15.68 12.57 -20.81
C GLY A 399 16.58 11.33 -20.80
N VAL A 400 16.71 10.70 -21.98
CA VAL A 400 17.61 9.55 -22.17
C VAL A 400 19.07 10.02 -22.27
N PHE A 401 19.32 11.08 -23.05
CA PHE A 401 20.66 11.63 -23.33
C PHE A 401 20.91 13.01 -22.71
N GLN A 402 19.89 13.63 -22.12
CA GLN A 402 19.99 14.86 -21.33
C GLN A 402 19.15 14.70 -20.07
N TYR A 403 19.49 15.42 -19.01
CA TYR A 403 18.90 15.23 -17.68
C TYR A 403 17.95 16.35 -17.24
N SER A 404 17.69 17.33 -18.11
CA SER A 404 16.91 18.52 -17.77
C SER A 404 15.39 18.36 -17.90
N PHE A 405 14.89 17.52 -18.83
CA PHE A 405 13.45 17.25 -18.96
C PHE A 405 13.19 15.95 -19.72
N GLY A 406 12.06 15.29 -19.50
CA GLY A 406 11.67 14.12 -20.29
C GLY A 406 10.70 13.20 -19.57
N ILE A 407 10.53 12.01 -20.12
CA ILE A 407 9.58 11.01 -19.61
C ILE A 407 10.23 9.97 -18.69
N VAL A 408 11.56 9.92 -18.61
CA VAL A 408 12.27 8.94 -17.77
C VAL A 408 12.27 9.46 -16.33
N PRO A 409 11.93 8.67 -15.31
CA PRO A 409 11.94 9.12 -13.93
C PRO A 409 13.35 9.46 -13.42
N TYR A 410 13.40 10.20 -12.32
CA TYR A 410 14.60 10.44 -11.52
C TYR A 410 15.07 9.15 -10.83
N ARG A 411 16.38 8.96 -10.65
CA ARG A 411 16.93 7.77 -9.99
C ARG A 411 16.90 7.93 -8.48
N LYS A 412 15.71 7.87 -7.90
CA LYS A 412 15.53 7.93 -6.45
C LYS A 412 15.19 6.57 -5.86
N PRO A 413 15.64 6.29 -4.62
CA PRO A 413 15.34 5.05 -3.93
C PRO A 413 13.84 4.94 -3.62
N ILE A 414 13.27 3.74 -3.78
CA ILE A 414 11.88 3.43 -3.38
C ILE A 414 11.91 2.42 -2.25
N TYR A 415 11.32 2.75 -1.10
CA TYR A 415 11.23 1.86 0.06
C TYR A 415 9.77 1.55 0.36
N THR A 416 9.29 0.38 -0.06
CA THR A 416 7.94 -0.11 0.27
C THR A 416 7.99 -0.91 1.55
N VAL A 417 7.40 -0.36 2.62
CA VAL A 417 7.24 -1.03 3.90
C VAL A 417 5.93 -1.80 3.91
N VAL A 418 6.02 -3.11 4.16
CA VAL A 418 4.87 -4.01 4.32
C VAL A 418 4.56 -4.12 5.81
N GLY A 419 3.43 -3.57 6.25
CA GLY A 419 2.99 -3.57 7.64
C GLY A 419 2.52 -4.93 8.16
N ALA A 420 2.13 -4.98 9.43
CA ALA A 420 1.56 -6.17 10.05
C ALA A 420 0.13 -6.44 9.51
N PRO A 421 -0.28 -7.72 9.38
CA PRO A 421 -1.62 -8.05 8.92
C PRO A 421 -2.68 -7.66 9.94
N ILE A 422 -3.77 -7.08 9.46
CA ILE A 422 -5.02 -6.87 10.20
C ILE A 422 -5.92 -8.05 9.84
N ASP A 423 -6.14 -8.95 10.82
CA ASP A 423 -7.02 -10.10 10.62
C ASP A 423 -8.48 -9.65 10.49
N VAL A 424 -9.18 -10.21 9.49
CA VAL A 424 -10.55 -9.83 9.15
C VAL A 424 -11.44 -11.06 9.16
N PRO A 425 -12.54 -11.06 9.92
CA PRO A 425 -13.48 -12.19 9.93
C PRO A 425 -14.25 -12.28 8.61
N LEU A 426 -14.63 -13.50 8.24
CA LEU A 426 -15.53 -13.74 7.12
C LEU A 426 -16.97 -13.33 7.49
N VAL A 427 -17.47 -12.29 6.83
CA VAL A 427 -18.84 -11.78 6.98
C VAL A 427 -19.47 -11.64 5.58
N LYS A 428 -20.38 -12.56 5.22
CA LYS A 428 -20.98 -12.63 3.87
C LYS A 428 -21.65 -11.31 3.44
N ASN A 429 -22.35 -10.66 4.38
CA ASN A 429 -23.08 -9.40 4.19
C ASN A 429 -22.65 -8.40 5.26
N PRO A 430 -21.50 -7.72 5.09
CA PRO A 430 -20.98 -6.81 6.10
C PRO A 430 -21.83 -5.54 6.18
N THR A 431 -22.11 -5.07 7.39
CA THR A 431 -22.83 -3.81 7.62
C THR A 431 -21.94 -2.61 7.33
N LYS A 432 -22.55 -1.41 7.19
CA LYS A 432 -21.77 -0.19 6.94
C LYS A 432 -20.85 0.12 8.11
N GLU A 433 -21.31 -0.12 9.33
CA GLU A 433 -20.60 0.13 10.59
C GLU A 433 -19.35 -0.75 10.68
N GLN A 434 -19.46 -2.04 10.34
CA GLN A 434 -18.32 -2.96 10.28
C GLN A 434 -17.28 -2.52 9.24
N ILE A 435 -17.73 -2.06 8.07
CA ILE A 435 -16.84 -1.57 7.01
C ILE A 435 -16.11 -0.30 7.47
N VAL A 436 -16.82 0.64 8.12
CA VAL A 436 -16.24 1.89 8.62
C VAL A 436 -15.23 1.60 9.74
N ALA A 437 -15.58 0.76 10.72
CA ALA A 437 -14.67 0.42 11.82
C ALA A 437 -13.37 -0.28 11.32
N LEU A 438 -13.50 -1.20 10.36
CA LEU A 438 -12.31 -1.83 9.75
C LEU A 438 -11.49 -0.82 8.94
N HIS A 439 -12.15 0.10 8.24
CA HIS A 439 -11.47 1.16 7.48
C HIS A 439 -10.73 2.13 8.40
N GLU A 440 -11.29 2.54 9.53
CA GLU A 440 -10.62 3.36 10.55
C GLU A 440 -9.40 2.64 11.11
N THR A 441 -9.53 1.35 11.44
CA THR A 441 -8.41 0.52 11.90
C THR A 441 -7.29 0.48 10.85
N TYR A 442 -7.66 0.28 9.58
CA TYR A 442 -6.71 0.27 8.48
C TYR A 442 -6.01 1.63 8.29
N VAL A 443 -6.78 2.73 8.34
CA VAL A 443 -6.26 4.10 8.22
C VAL A 443 -5.23 4.39 9.30
N ASN A 444 -5.55 4.09 10.57
CA ASN A 444 -4.65 4.28 11.70
C ASN A 444 -3.36 3.47 11.49
N ALA A 445 -3.48 2.22 11.04
CA ALA A 445 -2.31 1.38 10.79
C ALA A 445 -1.40 1.92 9.66
N VAL A 446 -1.96 2.55 8.61
CA VAL A 446 -1.17 3.23 7.57
C VAL A 446 -0.45 4.47 8.14
N GLN A 447 -1.13 5.27 8.96
CA GLN A 447 -0.54 6.46 9.60
C GLN A 447 0.59 6.08 10.56
N ASP A 448 0.38 5.05 11.37
CA ASP A 448 1.38 4.53 12.30
C ASP A 448 2.60 3.99 11.54
N LEU A 449 2.38 3.26 10.45
CA LEU A 449 3.45 2.74 9.60
C LEU A 449 4.27 3.90 9.01
N TYR A 450 3.61 4.93 8.48
CA TYR A 450 4.29 6.12 7.96
C TYR A 450 5.11 6.81 9.05
N ASN A 451 4.50 7.13 10.19
CA ASN A 451 5.15 7.86 11.29
C ASN A 451 6.36 7.09 11.86
N LYS A 452 6.25 5.76 11.96
CA LYS A 452 7.33 4.90 12.43
C LYS A 452 8.56 4.92 11.50
N TYR A 453 8.35 4.98 10.19
CA TYR A 453 9.42 4.78 9.21
C TYR A 453 9.86 6.05 8.46
N LYS A 454 9.12 7.17 8.55
CA LYS A 454 9.42 8.41 7.82
C LYS A 454 10.81 8.95 8.10
N HIS A 455 11.29 8.91 9.34
CA HIS A 455 12.63 9.40 9.68
C HIS A 455 13.77 8.54 9.10
N LYS A 456 13.47 7.28 8.77
CA LYS A 456 14.44 6.33 8.20
C LYS A 456 14.47 6.38 6.67
N TYR A 457 13.31 6.40 6.03
CA TYR A 457 13.19 6.18 4.58
C TYR A 457 12.72 7.40 3.77
N SER A 458 12.16 8.45 4.39
CA SER A 458 11.72 9.64 3.67
C SER A 458 12.86 10.63 3.43
N GLU A 459 12.90 11.23 2.23
CA GLU A 459 13.69 12.44 1.95
C GLU A 459 13.13 13.65 2.73
N PHE A 460 11.82 13.65 3.01
CA PHE A 460 11.07 14.71 3.70
C PHE A 460 10.37 14.16 4.94
N PRO A 461 11.10 13.88 6.04
CA PRO A 461 10.55 13.24 7.24
C PRO A 461 9.60 14.15 8.04
N GLU A 462 9.70 15.47 7.84
CA GLU A 462 8.82 16.46 8.46
C GLU A 462 7.48 16.59 7.71
N ALA A 463 7.34 15.97 6.53
CA ALA A 463 6.09 16.00 5.80
C ALA A 463 4.99 15.27 6.59
N GLU A 464 3.84 15.92 6.74
CA GLU A 464 2.68 15.32 7.38
C GLU A 464 1.79 14.60 6.36
N MET A 465 1.31 13.42 6.74
CA MET A 465 0.35 12.67 5.94
C MET A 465 -1.04 13.30 6.06
N LYS A 466 -1.61 13.68 4.92
CA LYS A 466 -2.99 14.14 4.79
C LYS A 466 -3.85 13.05 4.18
N ILE A 467 -4.93 12.69 4.86
CA ILE A 467 -5.92 11.73 4.37
C ILE A 467 -7.12 12.49 3.83
N VAL A 468 -7.46 12.28 2.56
CA VAL A 468 -8.54 13.00 1.84
C VAL A 468 -9.60 12.07 1.24
#